data_AF-A0A957SQ40-F1
#
_entry.id   AF-A0A957SQ40-F1
#
_cell.length_a   1.000
_cell.length_b   1.000
_cell.length_c   1.000
_cell.angle_alpha   90.00
_cell.angle_beta   90.00
_cell.angle_gamma   90.00
#
_symmetry.space_group_name_H-M   'P 1'
#
loop_
_entity.id
_entity.type
_entity.pdbx_description
1 polymer ?
#
loop_
_entity_poly.entity_id
_entity_poly.type
_entity_poly.pdbx_seq_one_letter_code
_entity_poly.pdbx_strand_id
1 'polypeptide(L)'
;MHWRTNGRGAFKAILIGAFLSAVAILALGYGSAQAQQPVNLCAGGTIPTTTHCTFIPMISTALDLTEFGAIPVMSGPLDRPAASHGDINLALRGYVATTATLELINIGGPTDTNAPQLAGLFSPPRLPAFSSAHHVYAWDWACQANGCRGEPIITPTVTLLGLATAPGEALFIPTRSPQIYASGYKAMVLYAEAGRLTLVYTRDDTAAFGYVVHLENLNVNPNLVALYEQMDAAGRSLLPALHEGERLGSAIGGELLVAIRDTGTFMDPRSRKDWWMGYEE
;
A
#
# COMPACT_ATOMS: atom_id res chain seq x y z
N MET A 1 -28.01 60.31 -13.39
CA MET A 1 -27.33 61.14 -12.37
C MET A 1 -26.15 60.31 -11.86
N HIS A 2 -24.91 60.41 -12.38
CA HIS A 2 -23.88 61.46 -12.15
C HIS A 2 -23.72 61.78 -10.66
N TRP A 3 -22.59 61.51 -9.96
CA TRP A 3 -21.18 61.94 -10.15
C TRP A 3 -20.19 60.89 -9.55
N ARG A 4 -19.04 60.46 -10.13
CA ARG A 4 -17.67 61.06 -10.29
C ARG A 4 -17.08 61.66 -9.00
N THR A 5 -15.85 61.38 -8.52
CA THR A 5 -14.48 61.51 -9.12
C THR A 5 -13.40 60.78 -8.26
N ASN A 6 -12.43 60.05 -8.82
CA ASN A 6 -11.03 60.38 -9.19
C ASN A 6 -9.92 60.14 -8.13
N GLY A 7 -8.81 59.54 -8.60
CA GLY A 7 -7.49 59.60 -7.97
C GLY A 7 -6.42 58.80 -8.73
N ARG A 8 -5.90 59.37 -9.83
CA ARG A 8 -4.74 58.87 -10.60
C ARG A 8 -3.43 59.27 -9.91
N GLY A 9 -2.40 58.44 -10.05
CA GLY A 9 -1.01 58.84 -9.87
C GLY A 9 -0.06 57.91 -10.63
N ALA A 10 0.55 58.40 -11.70
CA ALA A 10 1.57 57.74 -12.51
C ALA A 10 2.67 58.76 -12.81
N PHE A 11 3.95 58.42 -12.61
CA PHE A 11 5.18 59.04 -13.19
C PHE A 11 6.36 58.11 -12.79
N LYS A 12 7.05 57.34 -13.65
CA LYS A 12 8.01 57.58 -14.76
C LYS A 12 9.36 58.24 -14.40
N ALA A 13 10.47 57.50 -14.66
CA ALA A 13 11.81 57.87 -15.19
C ALA A 13 12.89 56.95 -14.54
N ILE A 14 13.66 56.07 -15.20
CA ILE A 14 14.67 56.14 -16.30
C ILE A 14 15.94 56.97 -15.96
N LEU A 15 17.09 56.27 -15.90
CA LEU A 15 18.51 56.65 -16.18
C LEU A 15 19.35 55.36 -15.97
N ILE A 16 20.04 54.70 -16.91
CA ILE A 16 21.07 54.99 -17.95
C ILE A 16 22.43 55.46 -17.40
N GLY A 17 23.48 54.64 -17.64
CA GLY A 17 24.92 54.96 -17.59
C GLY A 17 25.78 53.72 -17.26
N ALA A 18 26.23 52.91 -18.23
CA ALA A 18 27.50 52.98 -19.00
C ALA A 18 28.78 52.73 -18.16
N PHE A 19 29.37 51.53 -18.21
CA PHE A 19 30.53 51.09 -19.03
C PHE A 19 31.91 51.55 -18.53
N LEU A 20 32.74 50.60 -18.06
CA LEU A 20 34.18 50.61 -18.27
C LEU A 20 34.75 49.18 -18.17
N SER A 21 35.41 48.79 -19.25
CA SER A 21 36.05 47.50 -19.50
C SER A 21 37.36 47.34 -18.73
N ALA A 22 37.66 46.12 -18.30
CA ALA A 22 39.04 45.62 -18.25
C ALA A 22 39.05 44.13 -18.63
N VAL A 23 39.60 43.86 -19.80
CA VAL A 23 39.90 42.53 -20.33
C VAL A 23 41.23 42.08 -19.73
N ALA A 24 41.25 40.92 -19.08
CA ALA A 24 42.46 40.16 -18.82
C ALA A 24 42.24 38.72 -19.28
N ILE A 25 42.92 38.37 -20.38
CA ILE A 25 42.99 37.03 -20.95
C ILE A 25 43.97 36.21 -20.10
N LEU A 26 43.53 35.04 -19.63
CA LEU A 26 44.46 33.96 -19.28
C LEU A 26 43.83 32.60 -19.60
N ALA A 27 44.69 31.75 -20.15
CA ALA A 27 44.39 30.65 -21.03
C ALA A 27 43.86 29.39 -20.33
N LEU A 28 43.03 28.67 -21.08
CA LEU A 28 43.02 27.21 -21.27
C LEU A 28 43.25 26.32 -20.04
N GLY A 29 42.15 25.72 -19.59
CA GLY A 29 42.14 24.50 -18.80
C GLY A 29 40.80 23.79 -18.93
N TYR A 30 40.51 23.23 -20.12
CA TYR A 30 39.45 22.24 -20.26
C TYR A 30 39.89 20.98 -19.50
N GLY A 31 39.62 20.94 -18.20
CA GLY A 31 39.66 19.71 -17.43
C GLY A 31 38.44 18.88 -17.80
N SER A 32 38.58 18.02 -18.82
CA SER A 32 37.67 16.91 -19.02
C SER A 32 37.65 16.07 -17.75
N ALA A 33 36.51 16.02 -17.06
CA ALA A 33 36.25 15.02 -16.03
C ALA A 33 36.24 13.65 -16.72
N GLN A 34 37.41 13.00 -16.75
CA GLN A 34 37.48 11.59 -17.10
C GLN A 34 36.75 10.82 -16.01
N ALA A 35 35.67 10.14 -16.39
CA ALA A 35 35.09 9.09 -15.58
C ALA A 35 36.22 8.11 -15.23
N GLN A 36 36.61 8.06 -13.95
CA GLN A 36 37.50 7.02 -13.45
C GLN A 36 36.80 5.68 -13.68
N GLN A 37 37.38 4.89 -14.58
CA GLN A 37 36.97 3.50 -14.75
C GLN A 37 37.13 2.76 -13.41
N PRO A 38 36.19 1.88 -13.05
CA PRO A 38 36.33 1.08 -11.84
C PRO A 38 37.59 0.24 -11.96
N VAL A 39 38.45 0.35 -10.95
CA VAL A 39 39.67 -0.44 -10.82
C VAL A 39 39.22 -1.89 -10.61
N ASN A 40 39.39 -2.73 -11.62
CA ASN A 40 39.21 -4.18 -11.50
C ASN A 40 40.33 -4.76 -10.62
N LEU A 41 40.13 -4.74 -9.31
CA LEU A 41 40.98 -5.44 -8.36
C LEU A 41 40.36 -6.82 -8.06
N CYS A 42 40.77 -7.81 -8.85
CA CYS A 42 40.64 -9.21 -8.46
C CYS A 42 41.63 -9.48 -7.31
N ALA A 43 41.15 -9.39 -6.08
CA ALA A 43 41.91 -9.80 -4.91
C ALA A 43 41.57 -11.26 -4.56
N GLY A 44 42.56 -12.16 -4.71
CA GLY A 44 42.63 -13.44 -4.01
C GLY A 44 42.42 -14.70 -4.85
N GLY A 45 43.52 -15.39 -5.19
CA GLY A 45 43.50 -16.82 -5.54
C GLY A 45 44.16 -17.17 -6.88
N THR A 46 45.38 -17.72 -6.83
CA THR A 46 46.12 -18.24 -7.99
C THR A 46 45.53 -19.55 -8.53
N ILE A 47 44.75 -19.48 -9.61
CA ILE A 47 44.59 -20.56 -10.62
C ILE A 47 44.53 -19.88 -12.01
N PRO A 48 45.27 -20.35 -13.04
CA PRO A 48 45.39 -19.62 -14.29
C PRO A 48 44.23 -19.84 -15.27
N THR A 49 43.96 -18.79 -16.04
CA THR A 49 43.35 -18.74 -17.39
C THR A 49 41.90 -19.18 -17.57
N THR A 50 40.97 -18.23 -17.39
CA THR A 50 39.94 -17.83 -18.39
C THR A 50 39.32 -16.49 -17.95
N THR A 51 39.27 -15.52 -18.85
CA THR A 51 38.78 -14.14 -18.62
C THR A 51 37.25 -14.09 -18.56
N HIS A 52 36.65 -14.69 -17.55
CA HIS A 52 35.25 -14.49 -17.22
C HIS A 52 35.11 -14.21 -15.73
N CYS A 53 34.88 -12.95 -15.38
CA CYS A 53 34.42 -12.58 -14.05
C CYS A 53 32.94 -12.96 -13.95
N THR A 54 32.64 -14.09 -13.34
CA THR A 54 31.25 -14.44 -13.00
C THR A 54 30.81 -13.54 -11.86
N PHE A 55 29.94 -12.57 -12.17
CA PHE A 55 29.29 -11.75 -11.16
C PHE A 55 28.14 -12.56 -10.56
N ILE A 56 28.33 -13.09 -9.35
CA ILE A 56 27.24 -13.64 -8.56
C ILE A 56 26.67 -12.48 -7.75
N PRO A 57 25.45 -11.98 -8.02
CA PRO A 57 24.85 -11.01 -7.12
C PRO A 57 24.69 -11.69 -5.76
N MET A 58 25.35 -11.17 -4.74
CA MET A 58 25.12 -11.61 -3.38
C MET A 58 23.74 -11.08 -2.97
N ILE A 59 22.69 -11.85 -3.24
CA ILE A 59 21.35 -11.58 -2.72
C ILE A 59 21.42 -11.91 -1.23
N SER A 60 21.78 -10.91 -0.42
CA SER A 60 21.62 -10.97 1.03
C SER A 60 20.16 -10.71 1.37
N THR A 61 19.26 -11.63 1.02
CA THR A 61 17.98 -11.70 1.71
C THR A 61 18.29 -12.16 3.12
N ALA A 62 18.24 -11.24 4.08
CA ALA A 62 18.13 -11.65 5.48
C ALA A 62 16.99 -12.66 5.55
N LEU A 63 17.26 -13.87 6.07
CA LEU A 63 16.19 -14.84 6.31
C LEU A 63 15.22 -14.18 7.28
N ASP A 64 14.02 -13.89 6.79
CA ASP A 64 12.91 -13.54 7.66
C ASP A 64 12.44 -14.84 8.32
N LEU A 65 12.84 -15.04 9.58
CA LEU A 65 12.49 -16.21 10.38
C LEU A 65 11.15 -16.03 11.11
N THR A 66 10.34 -15.03 10.70
CA THR A 66 9.01 -14.84 11.29
C THR A 66 8.18 -16.10 11.05
N GLU A 67 7.77 -16.73 12.14
CA GLU A 67 6.88 -17.88 12.15
C GLU A 67 5.46 -17.38 12.40
N PHE A 68 4.52 -17.80 11.56
CA PHE A 68 3.11 -17.43 11.67
C PHE A 68 2.29 -18.59 12.20
N GLY A 69 1.29 -18.28 13.03
CA GLY A 69 0.33 -19.27 13.49
C GLY A 69 -0.86 -19.41 12.55
N ALA A 70 -1.55 -20.54 12.64
CA ALA A 70 -2.85 -20.76 12.02
C ALA A 70 -3.92 -21.05 13.10
N ILE A 71 -5.14 -20.57 12.87
CA ILE A 71 -6.27 -20.74 13.79
C ILE A 71 -7.44 -21.44 13.11
N PRO A 72 -8.34 -22.09 13.88
CA PRO A 72 -9.54 -22.72 13.33
C PRO A 72 -10.52 -21.71 12.73
N VAL A 73 -10.95 -22.01 11.51
CA VAL A 73 -12.04 -21.31 10.82
C VAL A 73 -13.38 -21.69 11.46
N MET A 74 -14.28 -20.71 11.64
CA MET A 74 -15.63 -20.92 12.20
C MET A 74 -16.68 -21.28 11.16
N SER A 75 -16.61 -20.66 9.99
CA SER A 75 -17.59 -20.89 8.92
C SER A 75 -17.29 -22.17 8.16
N GLY A 76 -18.22 -22.55 7.29
CA GLY A 76 -17.91 -23.53 6.24
C GLY A 76 -16.83 -23.02 5.28
N PRO A 77 -16.26 -23.92 4.46
CA PRO A 77 -15.26 -23.54 3.47
C PRO A 77 -15.85 -22.57 2.44
N LEU A 78 -14.99 -21.82 1.76
CA LEU A 78 -15.38 -21.06 0.57
C LEU A 78 -16.15 -21.94 -0.42
N ASP A 79 -17.12 -21.32 -1.10
CA ASP A 79 -17.94 -21.99 -2.12
C ASP A 79 -17.19 -22.22 -3.44
N ARG A 80 -15.97 -21.69 -3.57
CA ARG A 80 -15.11 -21.78 -4.76
C ARG A 80 -13.62 -21.53 -4.39
N PRO A 81 -12.66 -21.83 -5.29
CA PRO A 81 -11.24 -21.60 -5.03
C PRO A 81 -10.92 -20.15 -4.71
N ALA A 82 -10.07 -19.92 -3.70
CA ALA A 82 -9.76 -18.57 -3.21
C ALA A 82 -9.15 -17.66 -4.30
N ALA A 83 -8.25 -18.20 -5.12
CA ALA A 83 -7.64 -17.48 -6.25
C ALA A 83 -8.66 -17.01 -7.31
N SER A 84 -9.85 -17.61 -7.36
CA SER A 84 -10.95 -17.26 -8.27
C SER A 84 -12.11 -16.54 -7.56
N HIS A 85 -11.93 -16.13 -6.30
CA HIS A 85 -12.99 -15.57 -5.48
C HIS A 85 -12.91 -14.04 -5.43
N GLY A 86 -13.73 -13.35 -6.24
CA GLY A 86 -13.69 -11.88 -6.40
C GLY A 86 -13.86 -11.07 -5.13
N ASP A 87 -14.50 -11.62 -4.09
CA ASP A 87 -14.64 -10.94 -2.79
C ASP A 87 -13.38 -10.94 -1.90
N ILE A 88 -12.44 -11.86 -2.11
CA ILE A 88 -11.22 -11.98 -1.28
C ILE A 88 -9.94 -11.81 -2.10
N ASN A 89 -9.99 -12.02 -3.41
CA ASN A 89 -8.90 -11.70 -4.33
C ASN A 89 -9.27 -10.44 -5.12
N LEU A 90 -8.90 -9.27 -4.58
CA LEU A 90 -9.25 -7.95 -5.15
C LEU A 90 -8.68 -7.76 -6.57
N ALA A 91 -7.60 -8.47 -6.91
CA ALA A 91 -7.01 -8.50 -8.25
C ALA A 91 -8.02 -8.80 -9.36
N LEU A 92 -8.97 -9.70 -9.08
CA LEU A 92 -9.97 -10.14 -10.04
C LEU A 92 -10.95 -9.02 -10.37
N ARG A 93 -11.34 -8.25 -9.35
CA ARG A 93 -12.17 -7.04 -9.53
C ARG A 93 -11.37 -5.97 -10.25
N GLY A 94 -10.15 -5.71 -9.82
CA GLY A 94 -9.38 -4.54 -10.23
C GLY A 94 -10.04 -3.24 -9.80
N TYR A 95 -9.49 -2.12 -10.28
CA TYR A 95 -9.95 -0.79 -9.90
C TYR A 95 -9.61 0.24 -10.99
N VAL A 96 -10.24 1.42 -10.91
CA VAL A 96 -10.03 2.56 -11.80
C VAL A 96 -9.85 3.83 -10.97
N ALA A 97 -8.94 4.71 -11.40
CA ALA A 97 -8.68 5.97 -10.71
C ALA A 97 -9.91 6.90 -10.68
N THR A 98 -10.05 7.64 -9.59
CA THR A 98 -11.01 8.74 -9.43
C THR A 98 -10.28 10.03 -9.04
N THR A 99 -10.95 11.16 -9.17
CA THR A 99 -10.41 12.51 -8.86
C THR A 99 -10.88 13.03 -7.50
N ALA A 100 -11.23 12.13 -6.58
CA ALA A 100 -11.65 12.50 -5.23
C ALA A 100 -10.51 13.21 -4.47
N THR A 101 -10.87 14.10 -3.54
CA THR A 101 -9.87 14.77 -2.69
C THR A 101 -9.13 13.76 -1.82
N LEU A 102 -7.82 13.95 -1.68
CA LEU A 102 -6.90 13.07 -0.96
C LEU A 102 -6.72 13.55 0.48
N GLU A 103 -7.83 13.59 1.21
CA GLU A 103 -7.91 14.04 2.60
C GLU A 103 -8.84 13.12 3.41
N LEU A 104 -8.76 13.21 4.74
CA LEU A 104 -9.72 12.56 5.62
C LEU A 104 -11.10 13.20 5.43
N ILE A 105 -12.15 12.39 5.52
CA ILE A 105 -13.51 12.90 5.41
C ILE A 105 -14.33 12.59 6.66
N ASN A 106 -15.30 13.46 6.93
CA ASN A 106 -16.30 13.24 7.97
C ASN A 106 -17.56 12.66 7.34
N ILE A 107 -17.81 11.37 7.61
CA ILE A 107 -19.05 10.69 7.25
C ILE A 107 -20.01 10.72 8.46
N GLY A 108 -21.30 10.90 8.22
CA GLY A 108 -22.30 10.83 9.29
C GLY A 108 -22.57 9.39 9.78
N GLY A 109 -23.40 9.25 10.81
CA GLY A 109 -23.83 7.97 11.35
C GLY A 109 -22.99 7.44 12.52
N PRO A 110 -23.33 6.24 13.05
CA PRO A 110 -22.66 5.65 14.21
C PRO A 110 -21.18 5.36 13.96
N THR A 111 -20.38 5.35 15.03
CA THR A 111 -18.98 4.90 15.01
C THR A 111 -18.85 3.59 15.77
N ASP A 112 -18.15 2.61 15.22
CA ASP A 112 -17.69 1.44 15.97
C ASP A 112 -16.26 1.69 16.48
N THR A 113 -16.11 1.77 17.80
CA THR A 113 -14.79 1.95 18.44
C THR A 113 -13.87 0.74 18.30
N ASN A 114 -14.40 -0.41 17.85
CA ASN A 114 -13.66 -1.64 17.63
C ASN A 114 -13.33 -1.90 16.14
N ALA A 115 -13.60 -0.94 15.26
CA ALA A 115 -13.21 -1.01 13.86
C ALA A 115 -11.67 -1.05 13.72
N PRO A 116 -11.12 -1.77 12.73
CA PRO A 116 -9.70 -1.74 12.44
C PRO A 116 -9.22 -0.33 12.08
N GLN A 117 -8.11 0.10 12.68
CA GLN A 117 -7.53 1.43 12.50
C GLN A 117 -6.32 1.36 11.57
N LEU A 118 -6.42 2.06 10.42
CA LEU A 118 -5.45 1.98 9.33
C LEU A 118 -4.07 2.56 9.69
N ALA A 119 -4.00 3.46 10.67
CA ALA A 119 -2.72 3.94 11.18
C ALA A 119 -1.82 2.82 11.70
N GLY A 120 -2.42 1.71 12.17
CA GLY A 120 -1.73 0.51 12.62
C GLY A 120 -0.96 -0.25 11.53
N LEU A 121 -1.19 0.05 10.25
CA LEU A 121 -0.40 -0.50 9.14
C LEU A 121 1.09 -0.14 9.25
N PHE A 122 1.42 0.93 9.98
CA PHE A 122 2.76 1.51 10.07
C PHE A 122 3.31 1.42 11.50
N SER A 123 4.65 1.40 11.61
CA SER A 123 5.36 1.45 12.90
C SER A 123 6.44 2.53 12.89
N PRO A 124 6.31 3.61 13.70
CA PRO A 124 5.19 3.90 14.61
C PRO A 124 3.87 4.18 13.85
N PRO A 125 2.70 3.99 14.49
CA PRO A 125 1.41 4.29 13.88
C PRO A 125 1.31 5.75 13.43
N ARG A 126 0.85 5.98 12.19
CA ARG A 126 0.79 7.31 11.58
C ARG A 126 -0.34 7.45 10.56
N LEU A 127 -0.77 8.68 10.29
CA LEU A 127 -1.53 9.04 9.11
C LEU A 127 -0.55 9.30 7.94
N PRO A 128 -0.44 8.41 6.94
CA PRO A 128 0.32 8.69 5.73
C PRO A 128 -0.39 9.76 4.89
N ALA A 129 0.37 10.45 4.03
CA ALA A 129 -0.24 11.20 2.94
C ALA A 129 -1.02 10.24 2.03
N PHE A 130 -2.19 10.66 1.60
CA PHE A 130 -2.97 9.91 0.61
C PHE A 130 -2.41 10.21 -0.79
N SER A 131 -2.03 9.17 -1.53
CA SER A 131 -1.31 9.28 -2.81
C SER A 131 -2.19 9.09 -4.03
N SER A 132 -3.28 8.32 -3.90
CA SER A 132 -4.23 8.07 -4.98
C SER A 132 -5.59 7.62 -4.45
N ALA A 133 -6.63 7.74 -5.27
CA ALA A 133 -7.98 7.30 -4.94
C ALA A 133 -8.61 6.56 -6.13
N HIS A 134 -9.33 5.48 -5.85
CA HIS A 134 -9.88 4.60 -6.89
C HIS A 134 -11.28 4.09 -6.55
N HIS A 135 -11.99 3.67 -7.60
CA HIS A 135 -13.19 2.83 -7.55
C HIS A 135 -12.81 1.39 -7.88
N VAL A 136 -13.12 0.48 -6.97
CA VAL A 136 -13.04 -0.96 -7.18
C VAL A 136 -14.22 -1.35 -8.06
N TYR A 137 -14.00 -2.27 -9.00
CA TYR A 137 -15.12 -2.77 -9.78
C TYR A 137 -16.03 -3.69 -8.95
N ALA A 138 -17.33 -3.58 -9.20
CA ALA A 138 -18.30 -4.54 -8.71
C ALA A 138 -17.96 -5.96 -9.23
N TRP A 139 -18.55 -6.96 -8.59
CA TRP A 139 -18.39 -8.35 -9.00
C TRP A 139 -19.78 -8.93 -9.19
N ASP A 140 -20.04 -9.41 -10.39
CA ASP A 140 -21.27 -10.08 -10.74
C ASP A 140 -21.05 -11.59 -10.61
N TRP A 141 -21.68 -12.19 -9.60
CA TRP A 141 -21.63 -13.63 -9.38
C TRP A 141 -22.51 -14.43 -10.35
N ALA A 142 -23.44 -13.77 -11.06
CA ALA A 142 -24.40 -14.43 -11.94
C ALA A 142 -23.89 -14.61 -13.39
N CYS A 143 -22.85 -13.88 -13.81
CA CYS A 143 -22.44 -13.87 -15.21
C CYS A 143 -21.63 -15.11 -15.65
N GLN A 144 -20.85 -15.73 -14.77
CA GLN A 144 -20.00 -16.90 -15.06
C GLN A 144 -19.79 -17.75 -13.79
N ALA A 145 -19.23 -18.95 -13.94
CA ALA A 145 -19.03 -19.89 -12.82
C ALA A 145 -18.27 -19.29 -11.61
N ASN A 146 -17.26 -18.46 -11.88
CA ASN A 146 -16.49 -17.75 -10.85
C ASN A 146 -16.86 -16.26 -10.73
N GLY A 147 -17.97 -15.85 -11.35
CA GLY A 147 -18.34 -14.46 -11.53
C GLY A 147 -17.41 -13.72 -12.50
N CYS A 148 -17.69 -12.44 -12.68
CA CYS A 148 -16.92 -11.55 -13.55
C CYS A 148 -17.01 -10.11 -13.05
N ARG A 149 -16.11 -9.28 -13.58
CA ARG A 149 -16.03 -7.86 -13.27
C ARG A 149 -17.26 -7.12 -13.80
N GLY A 150 -17.94 -6.38 -12.93
CA GLY A 150 -19.02 -5.46 -13.26
C GLY A 150 -18.55 -4.02 -13.42
N GLU A 151 -19.45 -3.05 -13.21
CA GLU A 151 -19.16 -1.61 -13.26
C GLU A 151 -18.39 -1.11 -12.01
N PRO A 152 -17.66 0.01 -12.09
CA PRO A 152 -17.04 0.65 -10.93
C PRO A 152 -18.05 0.95 -9.80
N ILE A 153 -17.66 0.69 -8.56
CA ILE A 153 -18.42 1.06 -7.38
C ILE A 153 -18.17 2.54 -7.10
N ILE A 154 -19.12 3.40 -7.48
CA ILE A 154 -19.03 4.86 -7.34
C ILE A 154 -19.60 5.40 -6.02
N THR A 155 -20.18 4.52 -5.19
CA THR A 155 -20.66 4.86 -3.85
C THR A 155 -20.17 3.78 -2.90
N PRO A 156 -19.26 4.12 -1.97
CA PRO A 156 -18.75 5.45 -1.64
C PRO A 156 -17.85 6.09 -2.71
N THR A 157 -17.56 7.39 -2.56
CA THR A 157 -16.76 8.19 -3.51
C THR A 157 -15.36 7.64 -3.74
N VAL A 158 -14.79 6.94 -2.76
CA VAL A 158 -13.53 6.19 -2.86
C VAL A 158 -13.76 4.83 -2.23
N THR A 159 -13.30 3.76 -2.88
CA THR A 159 -13.38 2.39 -2.32
C THR A 159 -12.00 1.74 -2.16
N LEU A 160 -10.96 2.36 -2.72
CA LEU A 160 -9.56 1.95 -2.58
C LEU A 160 -8.69 3.21 -2.53
N LEU A 161 -7.80 3.28 -1.54
CA LEU A 161 -6.99 4.46 -1.24
C LEU A 161 -5.51 4.10 -1.28
N GLY A 162 -4.72 4.93 -1.94
CA GLY A 162 -3.27 4.89 -1.90
C GLY A 162 -2.74 5.61 -0.67
N LEU A 163 -1.90 4.92 0.08
CA LEU A 163 -1.20 5.41 1.26
C LEU A 163 0.29 5.52 0.95
N ALA A 164 0.87 6.69 1.20
CA ALA A 164 2.29 6.92 0.96
C ALA A 164 3.18 6.06 1.88
N THR A 165 4.10 5.31 1.26
CA THR A 165 5.09 4.46 1.90
C THR A 165 6.51 4.80 1.46
N ALA A 166 7.51 4.36 2.22
CA ALA A 166 8.87 4.22 1.72
C ALA A 166 9.10 2.80 1.17
N PRO A 167 9.89 2.60 0.09
CA PRO A 167 10.27 1.27 -0.36
C PRO A 167 10.93 0.45 0.78
N GLY A 168 10.44 -0.77 1.00
CA GLY A 168 10.91 -1.65 2.07
C GLY A 168 10.38 -1.33 3.48
N GLU A 169 9.55 -0.29 3.65
CA GLU A 169 8.91 0.03 4.93
C GLU A 169 8.15 -1.18 5.46
N ALA A 170 8.34 -1.51 6.75
CA ALA A 170 7.66 -2.63 7.37
C ALA A 170 6.16 -2.34 7.51
N LEU A 171 5.34 -3.32 7.12
CA LEU A 171 3.89 -3.23 7.17
C LEU A 171 3.32 -4.27 8.14
N PHE A 172 2.25 -3.88 8.81
CA PHE A 172 1.54 -4.65 9.84
C PHE A 172 0.05 -4.68 9.53
N ILE A 173 -0.74 -5.38 10.35
CA ILE A 173 -2.20 -5.33 10.23
C ILE A 173 -2.73 -4.00 10.78
N PRO A 174 -3.86 -3.47 10.27
CA PRO A 174 -4.59 -2.41 10.97
C PRO A 174 -4.91 -2.83 12.41
N THR A 175 -4.71 -1.92 13.37
CA THR A 175 -4.88 -2.22 14.79
C THR A 175 -6.35 -2.35 15.15
N ARG A 176 -6.65 -3.20 16.12
CA ARG A 176 -8.01 -3.45 16.59
C ARG A 176 -7.98 -4.00 18.01
N SER A 177 -8.78 -3.44 18.92
CA SER A 177 -8.80 -3.88 20.31
C SER A 177 -9.26 -5.34 20.51
N PRO A 178 -10.41 -5.79 19.99
CA PRO A 178 -10.86 -7.16 20.26
C PRO A 178 -10.05 -8.21 19.49
N GLN A 179 -9.76 -9.32 20.16
CA GLN A 179 -9.21 -10.53 19.55
C GLN A 179 -10.30 -11.34 18.84
N ILE A 180 -9.92 -12.07 17.79
CA ILE A 180 -10.78 -13.01 17.06
C ILE A 180 -10.62 -14.45 17.55
N TYR A 181 -9.52 -14.74 18.23
CA TYR A 181 -9.20 -16.05 18.81
C TYR A 181 -8.36 -15.89 20.08
N ALA A 182 -8.23 -16.97 20.86
CA ALA A 182 -7.39 -17.00 22.06
C ALA A 182 -5.93 -16.62 21.74
N SER A 183 -5.17 -16.25 22.76
CA SER A 183 -3.77 -15.81 22.67
C SER A 183 -3.54 -14.48 21.93
N GLY A 184 -4.60 -13.73 21.61
CA GLY A 184 -4.48 -12.35 21.14
C GLY A 184 -4.49 -12.14 19.63
N TYR A 185 -4.77 -13.18 18.83
CA TYR A 185 -4.93 -13.04 17.36
C TYR A 185 -6.01 -12.00 17.03
N LYS A 186 -5.73 -11.11 16.07
CA LYS A 186 -6.60 -9.98 15.72
C LYS A 186 -7.22 -10.10 14.34
N ALA A 187 -6.51 -10.70 13.38
CA ALA A 187 -6.98 -10.86 12.01
C ALA A 187 -6.61 -12.25 11.47
N MET A 188 -7.43 -12.78 10.57
CA MET A 188 -7.19 -14.02 9.84
C MET A 188 -6.98 -13.72 8.36
N VAL A 189 -6.11 -14.47 7.70
CA VAL A 189 -5.76 -14.29 6.29
C VAL A 189 -6.72 -15.09 5.41
N LEU A 190 -7.55 -14.40 4.63
CA LEU A 190 -8.45 -15.03 3.66
C LEU A 190 -7.76 -15.33 2.33
N TYR A 191 -6.83 -14.46 1.93
CA TYR A 191 -6.08 -14.58 0.69
C TYR A 191 -4.67 -14.02 0.85
N ALA A 192 -3.65 -14.71 0.36
CA ALA A 192 -2.29 -14.20 0.28
C ALA A 192 -1.59 -14.68 -0.99
N GLU A 193 -0.84 -13.78 -1.61
CA GLU A 193 0.20 -14.09 -2.58
C GLU A 193 1.32 -13.05 -2.41
N ALA A 194 2.42 -13.17 -3.16
CA ALA A 194 3.60 -12.32 -2.97
C ALA A 194 3.31 -10.80 -3.00
N GLY A 195 2.32 -10.36 -3.78
CA GLY A 195 2.01 -8.95 -4.05
C GLY A 195 0.76 -8.37 -3.37
N ARG A 196 -0.04 -9.20 -2.68
CA ARG A 196 -1.32 -8.79 -2.09
C ARG A 196 -1.80 -9.72 -0.98
N LEU A 197 -2.62 -9.17 -0.09
CA LEU A 197 -3.13 -9.85 1.10
C LEU A 197 -4.56 -9.38 1.40
N THR A 198 -5.42 -10.30 1.83
CA THR A 198 -6.75 -9.99 2.36
C THR A 198 -6.91 -10.52 3.77
N LEU A 199 -7.29 -9.63 4.67
CA LEU A 199 -7.49 -9.89 6.09
C LEU A 199 -8.98 -9.81 6.44
N VAL A 200 -9.42 -10.66 7.36
CA VAL A 200 -10.73 -10.55 8.01
C VAL A 200 -10.57 -10.44 9.52
N TYR A 201 -11.42 -9.63 10.15
CA TYR A 201 -11.44 -9.41 11.60
C TYR A 201 -12.54 -10.23 12.31
N THR A 202 -12.81 -11.40 11.75
CA THR A 202 -13.62 -12.49 12.31
C THR A 202 -12.84 -13.81 12.13
N ARG A 203 -13.47 -14.95 12.40
CA ARG A 203 -12.93 -16.28 12.02
C ARG A 203 -13.74 -16.92 10.90
N ASP A 204 -14.55 -16.14 10.20
CA ASP A 204 -15.31 -16.64 9.07
C ASP A 204 -14.45 -16.58 7.81
N ASP A 205 -14.37 -17.69 7.08
CA ASP A 205 -13.72 -17.80 5.78
C ASP A 205 -14.62 -17.20 4.68
N THR A 206 -14.92 -15.92 4.82
CA THR A 206 -15.72 -15.14 3.88
C THR A 206 -15.54 -13.65 4.13
N ALA A 207 -15.73 -12.84 3.09
CA ALA A 207 -15.76 -11.39 3.21
C ALA A 207 -17.18 -10.83 3.46
N ALA A 208 -18.18 -11.70 3.64
CA ALA A 208 -19.56 -11.30 3.84
C ALA A 208 -19.86 -10.74 5.24
N PHE A 209 -19.03 -11.04 6.25
CA PHE A 209 -19.29 -10.69 7.63
C PHE A 209 -18.10 -9.99 8.29
N GLY A 210 -18.40 -8.92 9.03
CA GLY A 210 -17.40 -8.15 9.76
C GLY A 210 -16.50 -7.33 8.83
N TYR A 211 -15.38 -6.86 9.39
CA TYR A 211 -14.43 -6.04 8.67
C TYR A 211 -13.45 -6.87 7.86
N VAL A 212 -13.23 -6.45 6.61
CA VAL A 212 -12.24 -7.04 5.70
C VAL A 212 -11.34 -5.94 5.21
N VAL A 213 -10.04 -6.21 5.14
CA VAL A 213 -9.04 -5.26 4.62
C VAL A 213 -8.28 -5.94 3.49
N HIS A 214 -8.31 -5.32 2.32
CA HIS A 214 -7.49 -5.71 1.18
C HIS A 214 -6.27 -4.82 1.11
N LEU A 215 -5.10 -5.42 0.92
CA LEU A 215 -3.81 -4.76 0.76
C LEU A 215 -3.20 -5.18 -0.57
N GLU A 216 -2.84 -4.20 -1.40
CA GLU A 216 -2.18 -4.42 -2.68
C GLU A 216 -0.89 -3.60 -2.75
N ASN A 217 0.05 -4.01 -3.61
CA ASN A 217 1.35 -3.35 -3.81
C ASN A 217 2.32 -3.45 -2.62
N LEU A 218 2.37 -4.62 -1.99
CA LEU A 218 3.31 -4.95 -0.92
C LEU A 218 4.03 -6.27 -1.22
N ASN A 219 5.24 -6.44 -0.70
CA ASN A 219 5.91 -7.73 -0.60
C ASN A 219 5.40 -8.42 0.66
N VAL A 220 4.45 -9.34 0.51
CA VAL A 220 3.96 -10.16 1.63
C VAL A 220 5.09 -11.07 2.11
N ASN A 221 5.17 -11.29 3.42
CA ASN A 221 6.17 -12.17 4.01
C ASN A 221 6.07 -13.57 3.37
N PRO A 222 7.16 -14.13 2.81
CA PRO A 222 7.12 -15.41 2.11
C PRO A 222 6.69 -16.57 3.01
N ASN A 223 6.98 -16.55 4.31
CA ASN A 223 6.52 -17.59 5.24
C ASN A 223 5.00 -17.49 5.47
N LEU A 224 4.43 -16.29 5.44
CA LEU A 224 2.99 -16.09 5.53
C LEU A 224 2.29 -16.61 4.27
N VAL A 225 2.85 -16.33 3.08
CA VAL A 225 2.35 -16.86 1.81
C VAL A 225 2.42 -18.38 1.80
N ALA A 226 3.56 -18.97 2.18
CA ALA A 226 3.73 -20.42 2.22
C ALA A 226 2.75 -21.10 3.19
N LEU A 227 2.54 -20.52 4.38
CA LEU A 227 1.56 -21.04 5.34
C LEU A 227 0.13 -20.94 4.78
N TYR A 228 -0.21 -19.82 4.15
CA TYR A 228 -1.51 -19.64 3.49
C TYR A 228 -1.75 -20.71 2.41
N GLU A 229 -0.81 -20.88 1.49
CA GLU A 229 -0.90 -21.87 0.40
C GLU A 229 -1.03 -23.30 0.94
N GLN A 230 -0.28 -23.64 1.97
CA GLN A 230 -0.39 -24.93 2.64
C GLN A 230 -1.80 -25.16 3.22
N MET A 231 -2.34 -24.16 3.91
CA MET A 231 -3.67 -24.24 4.53
C MET A 231 -4.80 -24.24 3.49
N ASP A 232 -4.65 -23.48 2.41
CA ASP A 232 -5.58 -23.47 1.28
C ASP A 232 -5.65 -24.84 0.60
N ALA A 233 -4.48 -25.42 0.29
CA ALA A 233 -4.39 -26.78 -0.26
C ALA A 233 -4.92 -27.86 0.69
N ALA A 234 -4.85 -27.63 2.00
CA ALA A 234 -5.39 -28.52 3.04
C ALA A 234 -6.90 -28.33 3.29
N GLY A 235 -7.60 -27.51 2.50
CA GLY A 235 -9.04 -27.35 2.57
C GLY A 235 -9.52 -26.31 3.59
N ARG A 236 -8.65 -25.38 4.02
CA ARG A 236 -9.01 -24.14 4.73
C ARG A 236 -9.71 -24.31 6.09
N SER A 237 -9.62 -25.48 6.72
CA SER A 237 -10.13 -25.69 8.09
C SER A 237 -9.32 -24.91 9.16
N LEU A 238 -8.08 -24.60 8.81
CA LEU A 238 -7.19 -23.67 9.50
C LEU A 238 -6.80 -22.59 8.49
N LEU A 239 -6.59 -21.35 8.94
CA LEU A 239 -5.99 -20.29 8.12
C LEU A 239 -4.99 -19.50 8.94
N PRO A 240 -3.97 -18.88 8.31
CA PRO A 240 -3.02 -18.03 9.01
C PRO A 240 -3.74 -16.91 9.76
N ALA A 241 -3.24 -16.55 10.94
CA ALA A 241 -3.74 -15.41 11.69
C ALA A 241 -2.60 -14.59 12.29
N LEU A 242 -2.89 -13.30 12.51
CA LEU A 242 -1.89 -12.29 12.83
C LEU A 242 -2.22 -11.56 14.14
N HIS A 243 -1.16 -11.25 14.89
CA HIS A 243 -1.15 -10.31 16.00
C HIS A 243 -0.82 -8.88 15.52
N GLU A 244 -1.15 -7.85 16.30
CA GLU A 244 -0.91 -6.43 15.96
C GLU A 244 0.57 -6.05 15.71
N GLY A 245 1.52 -6.80 16.28
CA GLY A 245 2.95 -6.53 16.13
C GLY A 245 3.67 -7.41 15.11
N GLU A 246 2.96 -8.33 14.46
CA GLU A 246 3.57 -9.25 13.49
C GLU A 246 3.69 -8.55 12.14
N ARG A 247 4.93 -8.48 11.64
CA ARG A 247 5.21 -7.90 10.33
C ARG A 247 4.65 -8.82 9.25
N LEU A 248 3.61 -8.36 8.57
CA LEU A 248 2.99 -9.12 7.46
C LEU A 248 3.77 -9.00 6.15
N GLY A 249 4.66 -8.01 6.05
CA GLY A 249 5.40 -7.74 4.82
C GLY A 249 6.11 -6.41 4.80
N SER A 250 6.37 -5.92 3.59
CA SER A 250 6.98 -4.61 3.36
C SER A 250 6.43 -3.92 2.13
N ALA A 251 6.45 -2.59 2.10
CA ALA A 251 6.03 -1.84 0.92
C ALA A 251 6.96 -2.09 -0.27
N ILE A 252 6.41 -2.32 -1.47
CA ILE A 252 7.21 -2.49 -2.70
C ILE A 252 7.84 -1.16 -3.11
N GLY A 253 7.07 -0.08 -3.00
CA GLY A 253 7.45 1.23 -3.50
C GLY A 253 6.89 2.37 -2.66
N GLY A 254 6.53 3.45 -3.33
CA GLY A 254 6.03 4.69 -2.70
C GLY A 254 4.55 4.66 -2.28
N GLU A 255 3.83 3.57 -2.53
CA GLU A 255 2.39 3.47 -2.30
C GLU A 255 1.98 2.06 -1.86
N LEU A 256 1.18 1.98 -0.81
CA LEU A 256 0.37 0.82 -0.43
C LEU A 256 -1.09 1.13 -0.77
N LEU A 257 -1.81 0.20 -1.41
CA LEU A 257 -3.23 0.38 -1.70
C LEU A 257 -4.07 -0.38 -0.68
N VAL A 258 -5.07 0.29 -0.10
CA VAL A 258 -5.96 -0.29 0.92
C VAL A 258 -7.43 -0.09 0.60
N ALA A 259 -8.20 -1.17 0.69
CA ALA A 259 -9.66 -1.14 0.64
C ALA A 259 -10.22 -1.80 1.90
N ILE A 260 -11.34 -1.26 2.40
CA ILE A 260 -12.04 -1.80 3.56
C ILE A 260 -13.44 -2.23 3.13
N ARG A 261 -13.89 -3.38 3.63
CA ARG A 261 -15.29 -3.76 3.60
C ARG A 261 -15.84 -3.85 5.01
N ASP A 262 -17.11 -3.51 5.15
CA ASP A 262 -17.93 -3.81 6.32
C ASP A 262 -19.09 -4.70 5.86
N THR A 263 -19.10 -5.94 6.32
CA THR A 263 -20.19 -6.90 6.11
C THR A 263 -20.56 -7.01 4.62
N GLY A 264 -19.54 -7.24 3.79
CA GLY A 264 -19.68 -7.39 2.35
C GLY A 264 -19.74 -6.09 1.54
N THR A 265 -19.80 -4.91 2.14
CA THR A 265 -19.89 -3.64 1.39
C THR A 265 -18.56 -2.88 1.43
N PHE A 266 -18.07 -2.39 0.28
CA PHE A 266 -16.89 -1.52 0.26
C PHE A 266 -17.20 -0.18 0.93
N MET A 267 -16.29 0.26 1.80
CA MET A 267 -16.41 1.49 2.59
C MET A 267 -15.45 2.55 2.07
N ASP A 268 -15.66 3.82 2.46
CA ASP A 268 -14.72 4.88 2.14
C ASP A 268 -13.54 4.81 3.12
N PRO A 269 -12.34 4.40 2.70
CA PRO A 269 -11.19 4.25 3.59
C PRO A 269 -10.68 5.58 4.13
N ARG A 270 -11.19 6.73 3.65
CA ARG A 270 -10.87 8.07 4.18
C ARG A 270 -11.72 8.47 5.38
N SER A 271 -12.72 7.67 5.77
CA SER A 271 -13.60 8.02 6.89
C SER A 271 -12.81 8.16 8.18
N ARG A 272 -12.72 9.39 8.69
CA ARG A 272 -11.94 9.73 9.88
C ARG A 272 -12.43 9.02 11.11
N LYS A 273 -13.75 9.05 11.33
CA LYS A 273 -14.37 8.51 12.55
C LYS A 273 -14.28 6.98 12.62
N ASP A 274 -14.14 6.31 11.47
CA ASP A 274 -14.21 4.84 11.39
C ASP A 274 -12.82 4.21 11.37
N TRP A 275 -11.87 4.77 10.61
CA TRP A 275 -10.59 4.10 10.31
C TRP A 275 -9.34 4.86 10.80
N TRP A 276 -9.50 6.12 11.23
CA TRP A 276 -8.41 7.03 11.58
C TRP A 276 -8.69 7.76 12.91
N MET A 277 -9.21 7.03 13.90
CA MET A 277 -9.47 7.61 15.22
C MET A 277 -8.20 8.21 15.83
N GLY A 278 -8.31 9.41 16.38
CA GLY A 278 -7.20 10.15 16.97
C GLY A 278 -6.37 10.99 16.00
N TYR A 279 -6.69 10.97 14.70
CA TYR A 279 -6.11 11.87 13.71
C TYR A 279 -7.09 12.99 13.35
N GLU A 280 -6.58 14.20 13.29
CA GLU A 280 -7.28 15.42 12.86
C GLU A 280 -6.49 16.05 11.71
N GLU A 281 -7.13 16.97 10.98
CA GLU A 281 -6.46 17.80 9.95
C GLU A 281 -5.51 18.83 10.56
#